data_AF-A0A0B1SE04-F1
#
_entry.id   AF-A0A0B1SE04-F1
#
_cell.length_a   1.000
_cell.length_b   1.000
_cell.length_c   1.000
_cell.angle_alpha   90.00
_cell.angle_beta   90.00
_cell.angle_gamma   90.00
#
_symmetry.space_group_name_H-M   'P 1'
#
loop_
_entity.id
_entity.type
_entity.pdbx_description
1 polymer ?
#
loop_
_entity_poly.entity_id
_entity_poly.type
_entity_poly.pdbx_seq_one_letter_code
_entity_poly.pdbx_strand_id
1 'polypeptide(L)'
;MFFGGRYIILLMGIFSVYAGFMYNDLFAKSFNIFGTTWLNPYQQSEITNWIDQSFTGKKEMLLEFDPKYSYQHADGPYLLGVDPAWNIAENKLNFLNSLKMKISVIAGIAQMTFGVVLSLYNYRFFKSKIDIYTVFIPQMLFMLCIFVYLCLQVILKWIFFWVVPDIIFGQVYPGSHCAPSLLIGLINMFMFKGHANGFVQMDKV
;
A
#
# COMPACT_ATOMS: atom_id res chain seq x y z
N MET A 1 -37.65 -5.14 -10.10
CA MET A 1 -36.17 -5.23 -10.20
C MET A 1 -35.51 -5.53 -8.86
N PHE A 2 -35.70 -4.69 -7.82
CA PHE A 2 -35.07 -4.86 -6.49
C PHE A 2 -35.38 -6.21 -5.79
N PHE A 3 -36.63 -6.68 -5.81
CA PHE A 3 -36.98 -7.97 -5.18
C PHE A 3 -36.30 -9.18 -5.85
N GLY A 4 -36.04 -9.11 -7.17
CA GLY A 4 -35.33 -10.15 -7.92
C GLY A 4 -33.83 -10.19 -7.59
N GLY A 5 -33.22 -9.02 -7.34
CA GLY A 5 -31.81 -8.88 -6.98
C GLY A 5 -31.52 -8.92 -5.47
N ARG A 6 -32.49 -9.32 -4.64
CA ARG A 6 -32.39 -9.23 -3.16
C ARG A 6 -31.12 -9.86 -2.58
N TYR A 7 -30.67 -10.99 -3.13
CA TYR A 7 -29.45 -11.66 -2.68
C TYR A 7 -28.17 -10.94 -3.13
N ILE A 8 -28.19 -10.30 -4.30
CA ILE A 8 -27.06 -9.50 -4.79
C ILE A 8 -26.88 -8.28 -3.89
N ILE A 9 -27.97 -7.58 -3.56
CA ILE A 9 -27.93 -6.41 -2.68
C ILE A 9 -27.48 -6.81 -1.27
N LEU A 10 -27.97 -7.94 -0.75
CA LEU A 10 -27.53 -8.47 0.54
C LEU A 10 -26.03 -8.74 0.55
N LEU A 11 -25.50 -9.40 -0.50
CA LEU A 11 -24.08 -9.71 -0.62
C LEU A 11 -23.22 -8.45 -0.77
N MET A 12 -23.66 -7.47 -1.58
CA MET A 12 -23.01 -6.16 -1.71
C MET A 12 -22.96 -5.42 -0.38
N GLY A 13 -24.03 -5.49 0.43
CA GLY A 13 -24.09 -4.91 1.76
C GLY A 13 -23.07 -5.53 2.71
N ILE A 14 -23.00 -6.86 2.79
CA ILE A 14 -22.07 -7.57 3.68
C ILE A 14 -20.60 -7.26 3.30
N PHE A 15 -20.25 -7.32 2.01
CA PHE A 15 -18.90 -7.01 1.57
C PHE A 15 -18.54 -5.53 1.74
N SER A 16 -19.50 -4.62 1.60
CA SER A 16 -19.30 -3.20 1.91
C SER A 16 -18.98 -2.98 3.38
N VAL A 17 -19.70 -3.65 4.30
CA VAL A 17 -19.40 -3.60 5.74
C VAL A 17 -17.99 -4.12 6.04
N TYR A 18 -17.60 -5.24 5.43
CA TYR A 18 -16.24 -5.76 5.56
C TYR A 18 -15.18 -4.78 5.06
N ALA A 19 -15.37 -4.18 3.87
CA ALA A 19 -14.44 -3.21 3.33
C ALA A 19 -14.36 -1.92 4.17
N GLY A 20 -15.50 -1.44 4.68
CA GLY A 20 -15.55 -0.30 5.61
C GLY A 20 -14.78 -0.56 6.90
N PHE A 21 -14.89 -1.79 7.43
CA PHE A 21 -14.12 -2.21 8.61
C PHE A 21 -12.60 -2.28 8.31
N MET A 22 -12.21 -2.79 7.14
CA MET A 22 -10.80 -2.81 6.71
C MET A 22 -10.21 -1.40 6.51
N TYR A 23 -11.00 -0.43 6.04
CA TYR A 23 -10.57 0.97 5.96
C TYR A 23 -10.71 1.72 7.30
N ASN A 24 -11.32 1.09 8.30
CA ASN A 24 -11.67 1.70 9.59
C ASN A 24 -12.44 3.02 9.41
N ASP A 25 -13.44 3.00 8.54
CA ASP A 25 -14.31 4.15 8.25
C ASP A 25 -15.78 3.76 8.39
N LEU A 26 -16.43 4.34 9.41
CA LEU A 26 -17.87 4.30 9.60
C LEU A 26 -18.39 5.73 9.72
N PHE A 27 -19.21 6.16 8.77
CA PHE A 27 -19.75 7.53 8.71
C PHE A 27 -18.67 8.62 8.81
N ALA A 28 -17.52 8.43 8.14
CA ALA A 28 -16.35 9.32 8.19
C ALA A 28 -15.65 9.40 9.56
N LYS A 29 -15.94 8.46 10.47
CA LYS A 29 -15.28 8.30 11.77
C LYS A 29 -14.58 6.95 11.85
N SER A 30 -13.47 6.94 12.58
CA SER A 30 -12.63 5.76 12.79
C SER A 30 -12.83 5.22 14.20
N PHE A 31 -12.76 3.89 14.36
CA PHE A 31 -12.87 3.23 15.65
C PHE A 31 -11.51 2.79 16.17
N ASN A 32 -11.22 3.14 17.42
CA ASN A 32 -10.05 2.65 18.12
C ASN A 32 -10.41 1.38 18.91
N ILE A 33 -10.31 0.21 18.25
CA ILE A 33 -10.67 -1.09 18.84
C ILE A 33 -9.47 -1.73 19.54
N PHE A 34 -8.27 -1.60 18.95
CA PHE A 34 -7.06 -2.29 19.41
C PHE A 34 -6.00 -1.37 20.05
N GLY A 35 -6.27 -0.06 20.17
CA GLY A 35 -5.27 0.93 20.55
C GLY A 35 -4.50 1.45 19.31
N THR A 36 -4.13 2.73 19.32
CA THR A 36 -3.33 3.31 18.22
C THR A 36 -1.87 2.93 18.40
N THR A 37 -1.22 2.56 17.30
CA THR A 37 0.24 2.24 17.29
C THR A 37 1.11 3.49 17.13
N TRP A 38 0.47 4.62 16.87
CA TRP A 38 1.10 5.94 16.82
C TRP A 38 1.02 6.61 18.20
N LEU A 39 2.17 7.02 18.69
CA LEU A 39 2.34 7.72 19.95
C LEU A 39 2.92 9.11 19.74
N ASN A 40 2.64 9.99 20.68
CA ASN A 40 3.25 11.31 20.70
C ASN A 40 4.72 11.20 21.17
N PRO A 41 5.70 11.63 20.36
CA PRO A 41 7.11 11.57 20.76
C PRO A 41 7.54 12.74 21.67
N TYR A 42 6.72 13.79 21.79
CA TYR A 42 7.08 15.02 22.49
C TYR A 42 6.78 14.98 23.99
N GLN A 43 7.61 15.66 24.77
CA GLN A 43 7.42 15.73 26.22
C GLN A 43 6.35 16.76 26.61
N GLN A 44 5.62 16.49 27.68
CA GLN A 44 4.48 17.32 28.12
C GLN A 44 4.82 18.81 28.29
N SER A 45 6.04 19.13 28.72
CA SER A 45 6.51 20.51 28.90
C SER A 45 6.66 21.29 27.59
N GLU A 46 7.03 20.62 26.50
CA GLU A 46 7.14 21.25 25.18
C GLU A 46 5.75 21.52 24.61
N ILE A 47 4.84 20.57 24.80
CA ILE A 47 3.44 20.67 24.38
C ILE A 47 2.75 21.85 25.06
N THR A 48 2.94 22.04 26.37
CA THR A 48 2.34 23.18 27.08
C THR A 48 2.85 24.52 26.55
N ASN A 49 4.15 24.62 26.25
CA ASN A 49 4.73 25.83 25.66
C ASN A 49 4.16 26.12 24.27
N TRP A 50 3.96 25.09 23.44
CA TRP A 50 3.36 25.26 22.12
C TRP A 50 1.87 25.62 22.20
N ILE A 51 1.13 25.08 23.17
CA ILE A 51 -0.26 25.45 23.42
C ILE A 51 -0.34 26.94 23.78
N ASP A 52 0.50 27.41 24.70
CA ASP A 52 0.51 28.82 25.12
C ASP A 52 0.90 29.76 23.97
N GLN A 53 1.86 29.35 23.14
CA GLN A 53 2.24 30.08 21.92
C GLN A 53 1.10 30.12 20.89
N SER A 54 0.38 29.00 20.70
CA SER A 54 -0.76 28.93 19.77
C SER A 54 -1.90 29.85 20.21
N PHE A 55 -2.17 29.91 21.52
CA PHE A 55 -3.19 30.77 22.10
C PHE A 55 -2.83 32.26 21.94
N THR A 56 -1.56 32.61 22.18
CA THR A 56 -1.05 33.98 22.04
C THR A 56 -1.00 34.43 20.57
N GLY A 57 -0.62 33.52 19.67
CA GLY A 57 -0.48 33.79 18.24
C GLY A 57 -1.77 33.64 17.41
N LYS A 58 -2.86 33.11 18.00
CA LYS A 58 -4.14 32.79 17.33
C LYS A 58 -3.97 32.01 16.01
N LYS A 59 -2.93 31.18 15.92
CA LYS A 59 -2.64 30.36 14.73
C LYS A 59 -2.52 28.91 15.15
N GLU A 60 -3.21 28.04 14.41
CA GLU A 60 -3.09 26.59 14.58
C GLU A 60 -1.68 26.15 14.19
N MET A 61 -1.00 25.47 15.11
CA MET A 61 0.32 24.90 14.88
C MET A 61 0.17 23.45 14.43
N LEU A 62 0.62 23.17 13.21
CA LEU A 62 0.65 21.84 12.66
C LEU A 62 1.95 21.16 13.08
N LEU A 63 1.83 19.99 13.70
CA LEU A 63 2.96 19.18 14.12
C LEU A 63 3.14 18.02 13.15
N GLU A 64 4.38 17.84 12.68
CA GLU A 64 4.77 16.66 11.94
C GLU A 64 5.39 15.65 12.92
N PHE A 65 4.95 14.40 12.81
CA PHE A 65 5.43 13.29 13.61
C PHE A 65 6.45 12.50 12.80
N ASP A 66 7.70 12.49 13.26
CA ASP A 66 8.73 11.67 12.64
C ASP A 66 8.41 10.18 12.87
N PRO A 67 8.14 9.40 11.81
CA PRO A 67 7.80 7.99 11.93
C PRO A 67 8.90 7.15 12.58
N LYS A 68 10.14 7.63 12.69
CA LYS A 68 11.22 6.94 13.40
C LYS A 68 10.96 6.84 14.92
N TYR A 69 10.35 7.86 15.51
CA TYR A 69 10.13 7.94 16.97
C TYR A 69 8.66 7.79 17.35
N SER A 70 7.74 8.24 16.48
CA SER A 70 6.30 8.24 16.77
C SER A 70 5.61 6.90 16.54
N TYR A 71 6.20 6.00 15.77
CA TYR A 71 5.62 4.68 15.47
C TYR A 71 6.19 3.61 16.42
N GLN A 72 5.33 2.98 17.22
CA GLN A 72 5.76 1.96 18.17
C GLN A 72 6.01 0.63 17.47
N HIS A 73 7.27 0.40 17.07
CA HIS A 73 7.65 -0.79 16.32
C HIS A 73 7.50 -2.10 17.11
N ALA A 74 7.57 -2.04 18.44
CA ALA A 74 7.47 -3.23 19.31
C ALA A 74 6.11 -3.94 19.23
N ASP A 75 5.03 -3.19 18.99
CA ASP A 75 3.66 -3.72 18.98
C ASP A 75 3.18 -4.11 17.56
N GLY A 76 4.00 -3.82 16.54
CA GLY A 76 3.69 -4.12 15.14
C GLY A 76 2.64 -3.19 14.52
N PRO A 77 2.19 -3.48 13.28
CA PRO A 77 1.12 -2.72 12.65
C PRO A 77 -0.23 -2.97 13.33
N TYR A 78 -1.14 -2.00 13.21
CA TYR A 78 -2.51 -2.12 13.73
C TYR A 78 -3.14 -3.44 13.26
N LEU A 79 -3.67 -4.21 14.21
CA LEU A 79 -4.03 -5.61 14.01
C LEU A 79 -5.04 -5.84 12.88
N LEU A 80 -5.97 -4.90 12.67
CA LEU A 80 -6.96 -5.02 11.62
C LEU A 80 -7.32 -3.66 11.01
N GLY A 81 -7.02 -3.51 9.73
CA GLY A 81 -7.38 -2.33 8.95
C GLY A 81 -6.41 -1.17 9.13
N VAL A 82 -6.89 0.05 8.90
CA VAL A 82 -6.08 1.27 9.01
C VAL A 82 -6.12 1.82 10.44
N ASP A 83 -4.96 2.24 10.96
CA ASP A 83 -4.85 2.86 12.28
C ASP A 83 -5.73 4.13 12.37
N PRO A 84 -6.55 4.28 13.44
CA PRO A 84 -7.38 5.48 13.66
C PRO A 84 -6.63 6.81 13.64
N ALA A 85 -5.34 6.82 14.01
CA ALA A 85 -4.52 8.03 14.03
C ALA A 85 -4.51 8.75 12.66
N TRP A 86 -4.57 7.99 11.57
CA TRP A 86 -4.63 8.56 10.22
C TRP A 86 -5.91 9.31 9.93
N ASN A 87 -7.03 9.08 10.63
CA ASN A 87 -8.25 9.85 10.35
C ASN A 87 -8.15 11.30 10.86
N ILE A 88 -7.34 11.51 11.90
CA ILE A 88 -7.09 12.81 12.55
C ILE A 88 -6.02 13.61 11.79
N ALA A 89 -5.07 12.92 11.16
CA ALA A 89 -3.96 13.55 10.45
C ALA A 89 -4.41 14.34 9.21
N GLU A 90 -3.78 15.49 8.95
CA GLU A 90 -4.04 16.29 7.74
C GLU A 90 -3.54 15.61 6.46
N ASN A 91 -2.42 14.89 6.55
CA ASN A 91 -1.79 14.20 5.41
C ASN A 91 -2.45 12.84 5.08
N LYS A 92 -3.62 12.52 5.66
CA LYS A 92 -4.31 11.25 5.47
C LYS A 92 -4.61 10.89 4.03
N LEU A 93 -4.94 11.90 3.22
CA LEU A 93 -5.28 11.70 1.81
C LEU A 93 -4.06 11.21 1.01
N ASN A 94 -2.87 11.72 1.31
CA ASN A 94 -1.64 11.30 0.63
C ASN A 94 -1.32 9.83 0.93
N PHE A 95 -1.46 9.42 2.19
CA PHE A 95 -1.27 8.03 2.61
C PHE A 95 -2.33 7.09 2.01
N LEU A 96 -3.62 7.39 2.24
CA LEU A 96 -4.73 6.54 1.80
C LEU A 96 -4.84 6.43 0.28
N ASN A 97 -4.53 7.48 -0.47
CA ASN A 97 -4.54 7.41 -1.93
C ASN A 97 -3.46 6.46 -2.46
N SER A 98 -2.24 6.55 -1.91
CA SER A 98 -1.15 5.64 -2.27
C SER A 98 -1.51 4.18 -1.94
N LEU A 99 -2.12 3.94 -0.77
CA LEU A 99 -2.58 2.63 -0.35
C LEU A 99 -3.66 2.08 -1.29
N LYS A 100 -4.74 2.84 -1.53
CA LYS A 100 -5.88 2.43 -2.36
C LYS A 100 -5.47 2.16 -3.81
N MET A 101 -4.59 2.97 -4.38
CA MET A 101 -4.07 2.75 -5.73
C MET A 101 -3.35 1.40 -5.83
N LYS A 102 -2.43 1.12 -4.89
CA LYS A 102 -1.64 -0.13 -4.90
C LYS A 102 -2.50 -1.37 -4.67
N ILE A 103 -3.44 -1.31 -3.71
CA ILE A 103 -4.39 -2.41 -3.47
C ILE A 103 -5.25 -2.66 -4.70
N SER A 104 -5.75 -1.60 -5.36
CA SER A 104 -6.55 -1.70 -6.58
C SER A 104 -5.80 -2.41 -7.71
N VAL A 105 -4.51 -2.06 -7.93
CA VAL A 105 -3.67 -2.71 -8.93
C VAL A 105 -3.47 -4.20 -8.62
N ILE A 106 -3.19 -4.56 -7.37
CA ILE A 106 -3.02 -5.96 -6.95
C ILE A 106 -4.33 -6.75 -7.17
N ALA A 107 -5.47 -6.22 -6.72
CA ALA A 107 -6.77 -6.88 -6.87
C ALA A 107 -7.17 -7.02 -8.34
N GLY A 108 -6.93 -5.99 -9.16
CA GLY A 108 -7.23 -6.02 -10.60
C GLY A 108 -6.41 -7.06 -11.36
N ILE A 109 -5.10 -7.14 -11.10
CA ILE A 109 -4.23 -8.15 -11.73
C ILE A 109 -4.59 -9.57 -11.26
N ALA A 110 -4.92 -9.74 -9.98
CA ALA A 110 -5.41 -11.01 -9.46
C ALA A 110 -6.70 -11.46 -10.17
N GLN A 111 -7.68 -10.56 -10.34
CA GLN A 111 -8.93 -10.84 -11.05
C GLN A 111 -8.69 -11.17 -12.54
N MET A 112 -7.83 -10.41 -13.22
CA MET A 112 -7.48 -10.69 -14.62
C MET A 112 -6.79 -12.04 -14.77
N THR A 113 -5.85 -12.36 -13.88
CA THR A 113 -5.14 -13.66 -13.88
C THR A 113 -6.10 -14.81 -13.65
N PHE A 114 -7.05 -14.66 -12.70
CA PHE A 114 -8.10 -15.65 -12.47
C PHE A 114 -8.94 -15.91 -13.73
N GLY A 115 -9.28 -14.85 -14.49
CA GLY A 115 -9.99 -14.99 -15.77
C GLY A 115 -9.20 -15.80 -16.82
N VAL A 116 -7.89 -15.59 -16.94
CA VAL A 116 -7.03 -16.37 -17.86
C VAL A 116 -6.89 -17.82 -17.39
N VAL A 117 -6.87 -18.07 -16.08
CA VAL A 117 -6.87 -19.45 -15.55
C VAL A 117 -8.19 -20.17 -15.90
N LEU A 118 -9.33 -19.48 -15.89
CA LEU A 118 -10.60 -20.06 -16.35
C LEU A 118 -10.58 -20.42 -17.84
N SER A 119 -9.89 -19.64 -18.68
CA SER A 119 -9.76 -19.99 -20.11
C SER A 119 -8.95 -21.27 -20.31
N LEU A 120 -7.95 -21.55 -19.47
CA LEU A 120 -7.23 -22.83 -19.48
C LEU A 120 -8.15 -24.02 -19.24
N TYR A 121 -9.05 -23.92 -18.26
CA TYR A 121 -10.03 -24.98 -17.99
C TYR A 121 -10.95 -25.20 -19.18
N ASN A 122 -11.30 -24.14 -19.90
CA ASN A 122 -12.11 -24.22 -21.11
C ASN A 122 -11.39 -24.97 -22.25
N TYR A 123 -10.14 -24.60 -22.55
CA TYR A 123 -9.35 -25.28 -23.60
C TYR A 123 -9.07 -26.74 -23.25
N ARG A 124 -8.90 -27.06 -21.96
CA ARG A 124 -8.76 -28.42 -21.48
C ARG A 124 -10.05 -29.24 -21.67
N PHE A 125 -11.22 -28.65 -21.41
CA PHE A 125 -12.51 -29.31 -21.62
C PHE A 125 -12.75 -29.65 -23.09
N PHE A 126 -12.49 -28.69 -23.99
CA PHE A 126 -12.63 -28.88 -25.44
C PHE A 126 -11.47 -29.65 -26.09
N LYS A 127 -10.46 -30.07 -25.30
CA LYS A 127 -9.26 -30.81 -25.76
C LYS A 127 -8.45 -30.10 -26.87
N SER A 128 -8.60 -28.78 -27.02
CA SER A 128 -7.84 -28.00 -27.99
C SER A 128 -6.45 -27.68 -27.43
N LYS A 129 -5.49 -28.57 -27.69
CA LYS A 129 -4.10 -28.38 -27.26
C LYS A 129 -3.43 -27.20 -27.98
N ILE A 130 -3.86 -26.89 -29.20
CA ILE A 130 -3.30 -25.80 -30.01
C ILE A 130 -3.49 -24.47 -29.29
N ASP A 131 -4.72 -24.18 -28.84
CA ASP A 131 -5.04 -22.91 -28.16
C ASP A 131 -4.30 -22.75 -26.82
N ILE A 132 -3.99 -23.86 -26.14
CA ILE A 132 -3.19 -23.83 -24.91
C ILE A 132 -1.77 -23.32 -25.22
N TYR A 133 -1.14 -23.81 -26.29
CA TYR A 133 0.22 -23.43 -26.67
C TYR A 133 0.29 -22.06 -27.34
N THR A 134 -0.68 -21.69 -28.17
CA THR A 134 -0.62 -20.47 -28.99
C THR A 134 -1.28 -19.26 -28.34
N VAL A 135 -2.26 -19.45 -27.46
CA VAL A 135 -3.00 -18.36 -26.82
C VAL A 135 -2.68 -18.28 -25.32
N PHE A 136 -2.95 -19.35 -24.57
CA PHE A 136 -2.83 -19.32 -23.11
C PHE A 136 -1.39 -19.10 -22.64
N ILE A 137 -0.42 -19.87 -23.16
CA ILE A 137 0.98 -19.77 -22.71
C ILE A 137 1.57 -18.38 -22.98
N PRO A 138 1.48 -17.81 -24.21
CA PRO A 138 1.99 -16.47 -24.47
C PRO A 138 1.30 -15.39 -23.63
N GLN A 139 -0.03 -15.48 -23.46
CA GLN A 139 -0.79 -14.53 -22.65
C GLN A 139 -0.39 -14.57 -21.17
N MET A 140 -0.20 -15.76 -20.60
CA MET A 140 0.26 -15.92 -19.22
C MET A 140 1.69 -15.43 -19.02
N LEU A 141 2.59 -15.73 -19.96
CA LEU A 141 3.97 -15.28 -19.89
C LEU A 141 4.05 -13.75 -19.93
N PHE A 142 3.35 -13.11 -20.87
CA PHE A 142 3.29 -11.65 -20.94
C PHE A 142 2.75 -11.02 -19.66
N MET A 143 1.65 -11.55 -19.13
CA MET A 143 1.05 -11.05 -17.89
C MET A 143 1.97 -11.21 -16.69
N LEU A 144 2.70 -12.32 -16.61
CA LEU A 144 3.62 -12.62 -15.51
C LEU A 144 4.84 -11.70 -15.53
N CYS A 145 5.45 -11.48 -16.69
CA CYS A 145 6.67 -10.69 -16.82
C CYS A 145 6.49 -9.19 -16.52
N ILE A 146 5.30 -8.62 -16.78
CA ILE A 146 5.06 -7.18 -16.61
C ILE A 146 4.21 -6.91 -15.37
N PHE A 147 3.00 -7.45 -15.34
CA PHE A 147 2.00 -7.06 -14.35
C PHE A 147 2.19 -7.78 -13.01
N VAL A 148 2.44 -9.10 -13.04
CA VAL A 148 2.74 -9.85 -11.80
C VAL A 148 4.07 -9.37 -11.21
N TYR A 149 5.07 -9.10 -12.04
CA TYR A 149 6.32 -8.47 -11.61
C TYR A 149 6.08 -7.15 -10.87
N LEU A 150 5.22 -6.26 -11.40
CA LEU A 150 4.86 -5.01 -10.72
C LEU A 150 4.17 -5.26 -9.36
N CYS A 151 3.27 -6.24 -9.27
CA CYS A 151 2.67 -6.62 -7.98
C CYS A 151 3.72 -7.08 -6.96
N LEU A 152 4.69 -7.89 -7.40
CA LEU A 152 5.79 -8.33 -6.54
C LEU A 152 6.64 -7.15 -6.07
N GLN A 153 6.94 -6.18 -6.94
CA GLN A 153 7.65 -4.97 -6.54
C GLN A 153 6.89 -4.13 -5.50
N VAL A 154 5.56 -4.04 -5.60
CA VAL A 154 4.73 -3.36 -4.57
C VAL A 154 4.89 -4.04 -3.22
N ILE A 155 4.79 -5.37 -3.17
CA ILE A 155 4.90 -6.15 -1.93
C ILE A 155 6.31 -6.05 -1.34
N LEU A 156 7.35 -6.22 -2.18
CA LEU A 156 8.74 -6.04 -1.75
C LEU A 156 8.98 -4.64 -1.21
N LYS A 157 8.39 -3.61 -1.84
CA LYS A 157 8.48 -2.24 -1.35
C LYS A 157 7.86 -2.08 0.03
N TRP A 158 6.73 -2.72 0.30
CA TRP A 158 6.07 -2.67 1.62
C TRP A 158 6.85 -3.38 2.73
N ILE A 159 7.60 -4.44 2.40
CA ILE A 159 8.33 -5.24 3.40
C ILE A 159 9.70 -4.64 3.73
N PHE A 160 10.46 -4.22 2.72
CA PHE A 160 11.89 -3.90 2.90
C PHE A 160 12.20 -2.41 3.06
N PHE A 161 11.39 -1.50 2.53
CA PHE A 161 11.72 -0.07 2.57
C PHE A 161 11.03 0.60 3.76
N TRP A 162 11.83 0.93 4.78
CA TRP A 162 11.39 1.65 5.96
C TRP A 162 12.04 3.05 6.06
N VAL A 163 11.87 3.71 7.20
CA VAL A 163 12.40 5.05 7.50
C VAL A 163 13.87 5.00 7.91
N VAL A 164 14.26 3.94 8.63
CA VAL A 164 15.61 3.73 9.17
C VAL A 164 16.56 3.26 8.04
N PRO A 165 17.84 3.68 8.07
CA PRO A 165 18.82 3.17 7.13
C PRO A 165 19.10 1.69 7.36
N ASP A 166 19.06 0.90 6.29
CA ASP A 166 19.26 -0.55 6.33
C ASP A 166 20.06 -1.02 5.10
N ILE A 167 20.64 -2.21 5.20
CA ILE A 167 21.34 -2.85 4.08
C ILE A 167 20.34 -3.76 3.37
N ILE A 168 19.85 -3.30 2.21
CA ILE A 168 18.84 -4.01 1.44
C ILE A 168 19.53 -4.55 0.18
N PHE A 169 19.47 -5.87 -0.03
CA PHE A 169 20.10 -6.57 -1.16
C PHE A 169 21.58 -6.19 -1.40
N GLY A 170 22.35 -6.01 -0.32
CA GLY A 170 23.79 -5.70 -0.38
C GLY A 170 24.12 -4.23 -0.68
N GLN A 171 23.13 -3.33 -0.66
CA GLN A 171 23.31 -1.90 -0.88
C GLN A 171 22.81 -1.07 0.31
N VAL A 172 23.49 0.04 0.62
CA VAL A 172 23.09 0.94 1.72
C VAL A 172 21.89 1.76 1.29
N TYR A 173 20.79 1.61 2.01
CA TYR A 173 19.65 2.50 1.93
C TYR A 173 19.76 3.58 3.01
N PRO A 174 19.94 4.86 2.65
CA PRO A 174 20.21 5.93 3.63
C PRO A 174 18.96 6.49 4.32
N GLY A 175 17.75 6.22 3.80
CA GLY A 175 16.49 6.66 4.41
C GLY A 175 15.33 6.87 3.40
N SER A 176 14.18 7.28 3.94
CA SER A 176 12.88 7.39 3.25
C SER A 176 12.89 8.20 1.93
N HIS A 177 13.72 9.25 1.85
CA HIS A 177 13.82 10.11 0.66
C HIS A 177 14.40 9.40 -0.56
N CYS A 178 15.16 8.32 -0.36
CA CYS A 178 15.78 7.55 -1.44
C CYS A 178 14.94 6.33 -1.86
N ALA A 179 13.71 6.20 -1.34
CA ALA A 179 12.84 5.08 -1.69
C ALA A 179 12.45 5.11 -3.18
N PRO A 180 12.71 4.03 -3.95
CA PRO A 180 12.52 4.03 -5.39
C PRO A 180 11.05 4.17 -5.78
N SER A 181 10.75 4.94 -6.82
CA SER A 181 9.37 5.05 -7.32
C SER A 181 9.03 3.87 -8.24
N LEU A 182 7.88 3.24 -8.01
CA LEU A 182 7.47 2.04 -8.78
C LEU A 182 7.16 2.40 -10.24
N LEU A 183 6.59 3.59 -10.45
CA LEU A 183 6.21 4.09 -11.77
C LEU A 183 7.47 4.34 -12.64
N ILE A 184 8.51 5.00 -12.11
CA ILE A 184 9.73 5.22 -12.89
C ILE A 184 10.47 3.91 -13.16
N GLY A 185 10.41 2.96 -12.22
CA GLY A 185 10.96 1.61 -12.40
C GLY A 185 10.33 0.89 -13.60
N LEU A 186 9.00 0.95 -13.72
CA LEU A 186 8.28 0.37 -14.86
C LEU A 186 8.63 1.09 -16.18
N ILE A 187 8.68 2.42 -16.19
CA ILE A 187 9.06 3.18 -17.39
C ILE A 187 10.49 2.83 -17.83
N ASN A 188 11.44 2.80 -16.90
CA ASN A 188 12.84 2.51 -17.18
C ASN A 188 13.04 1.08 -17.68
N MET A 189 12.22 0.12 -17.23
CA MET A 189 12.22 -1.26 -17.75
C MET A 189 11.96 -1.30 -19.26
N PHE A 190 10.95 -0.57 -19.75
CA PHE A 190 10.63 -0.53 -21.19
C PHE A 190 11.58 0.37 -21.99
N MET A 191 12.14 1.41 -21.36
CA MET A 191 13.10 2.30 -22.01
C MET A 191 14.55 1.79 -21.99
N PHE A 192 14.80 0.62 -21.37
CA PHE A 192 16.13 0.05 -21.15
C PHE A 192 17.13 1.05 -20.53
N LYS A 193 16.65 1.91 -19.63
CA LYS A 193 17.49 2.86 -18.90
C LYS A 193 18.07 2.21 -17.65
N GLY A 194 19.39 2.30 -17.50
CA GLY A 194 20.07 1.92 -16.26
C GLY A 194 19.60 2.77 -15.09
N HIS A 195 19.45 2.15 -13.91
CA HIS A 195 19.12 2.89 -12.70
C HIS A 195 20.30 3.80 -12.32
N ALA A 196 20.03 5.08 -12.05
CA ALA A 196 20.98 5.92 -11.33
C ALA A 196 21.15 5.32 -9.92
N ASN A 197 22.41 5.17 -9.46
CA ASN A 197 22.77 4.59 -8.17
C ASN A 197 22.16 5.42 -7.02
N GLY A 198 20.91 5.12 -6.67
CA GLY A 198 20.22 5.68 -5.50
C GLY A 198 20.67 5.02 -4.19
N PHE A 199 21.52 4.01 -4.27
CA PHE A 199 22.16 3.38 -3.14
C PHE A 199 23.64 3.73 -3.15
N VAL A 200 24.16 4.17 -2.01
CA VAL A 200 25.58 4.46 -1.84
C VAL A 200 26.31 3.12 -1.93
N GLN A 201 27.23 2.97 -2.88
CA GLN A 201 28.16 1.84 -2.90
C GLN A 201 29.01 1.92 -1.64
N MET A 202 29.10 0.81 -0.90
CA MET A 202 29.91 0.68 0.32
C MET A 202 31.36 1.16 0.13
N ASP A 203 31.87 1.13 -1.10
CA ASP A 203 33.24 1.52 -1.46
C ASP A 203 33.49 3.06 -1.50
N LYS A 204 32.49 3.88 -1.18
CA LYS A 204 32.59 5.36 -1.19
C LYS A 204 32.28 6.03 0.15
N VAL A 205 32.33 5.29 1.25
CA VAL A 205 32.31 5.84 2.63
C VAL A 205 33.72 5.94 3.17
#